data_AF-A0A1W2TF87-F1
#
_entry.id   AF-A0A1W2TF87-F1
#
_cell.length_a   1.000
_cell.length_b   1.000
_cell.length_c   1.000
_cell.angle_alpha   90.00
_cell.angle_beta   90.00
_cell.angle_gamma   90.00
#
_symmetry.space_group_name_H-M   'P 1'
#
loop_
_entity.id
_entity.type
_entity.pdbx_description
1 polymer ?
#
loop_
_entity_poly.entity_id
_entity_poly.type
_entity_poly.pdbx_seq_one_letter_code
_entity_poly.pdbx_strand_id
1 'polypeptide(L)'
;MRSTARHFRTARNSKPLEVIGTYDPIPKPDPYDDSGRLHKDINLDTIRARYWIGVGAQPTETVWRLLSMLGIMHPKYRNKEPLTSPSLPSEALPK
;
A
#
# COMPACT_ATOMS: atom_id res chain seq x y z
N MET A 1 -23.83 5.44 -24.92
CA MET A 1 -22.39 5.23 -25.15
C MET A 1 -21.95 4.01 -24.36
N ARG A 2 -21.55 2.91 -25.04
CA ARG A 2 -21.03 1.70 -24.40
C ARG A 2 -19.53 1.66 -24.62
N SER A 3 -18.77 1.78 -23.54
CA SER A 3 -17.31 1.69 -23.45
C SER A 3 -17.00 0.75 -22.29
N THR A 4 -16.03 -0.16 -22.30
CA THR A 4 -14.98 -0.58 -23.25
C THR A 4 -14.47 -1.94 -22.75
N ALA A 5 -13.72 -2.64 -23.59
CA ALA A 5 -13.18 -3.98 -23.39
C ALA A 5 -12.59 -4.29 -22.00
N ARG A 6 -12.95 -5.45 -21.42
CA ARG A 6 -12.24 -6.08 -20.30
C ARG A 6 -11.89 -7.51 -20.68
N HIS A 7 -10.61 -7.77 -20.95
CA HIS A 7 -10.05 -9.13 -20.96
C HIS A 7 -9.04 -9.26 -19.82
N PHE A 8 -9.58 -9.23 -18.59
CA PHE A 8 -8.93 -9.77 -17.39
C PHE A 8 -9.42 -11.21 -17.24
N ARG A 9 -8.77 -12.17 -17.92
CA ARG A 9 -9.21 -13.57 -17.93
C ARG A 9 -8.74 -14.34 -16.69
N THR A 10 -9.16 -13.87 -15.52
CA THR A 10 -9.18 -14.67 -14.29
C THR A 10 -10.37 -14.17 -13.49
N ALA A 11 -11.30 -15.06 -13.14
CA ALA A 11 -12.44 -14.68 -12.32
C ALA A 11 -11.92 -14.09 -11.00
N ARG A 12 -12.54 -13.02 -10.51
CA ARG A 12 -12.13 -12.38 -9.25
C ARG A 12 -12.07 -13.37 -8.06
N ASN A 13 -12.77 -14.51 -8.18
CA ASN A 13 -12.85 -15.60 -7.22
C ASN A 13 -12.33 -16.96 -7.77
N SER A 14 -11.65 -17.02 -8.92
CA SER A 14 -11.02 -18.29 -9.33
C SER A 14 -9.83 -18.58 -8.44
N LYS A 15 -9.60 -19.88 -8.15
CA LYS A 15 -8.46 -20.34 -7.36
C LYS A 15 -7.19 -19.66 -7.86
N PRO A 16 -6.50 -18.88 -7.00
CA PRO A 16 -5.24 -18.28 -7.38
C PRO A 16 -4.23 -19.38 -7.73
N LEU A 17 -3.34 -19.11 -8.67
CA LEU A 17 -2.22 -20.00 -9.02
C LEU A 17 -1.35 -20.28 -7.78
N GLU A 18 -1.18 -19.28 -6.94
CA GLU A 18 -0.47 -19.38 -5.68
C GLU A 18 -0.96 -18.31 -4.69
N VAL A 19 -1.14 -18.69 -3.42
CA VAL A 19 -1.38 -17.75 -2.33
C VAL A 19 -0.04 -17.44 -1.68
N ILE A 20 0.52 -16.28 -2.01
CA ILE A 20 1.81 -15.81 -1.47
C ILE A 20 1.70 -15.23 -0.05
N GLY A 21 0.49 -14.97 0.42
CA GLY A 21 0.26 -14.41 1.75
C GLY A 21 -1.19 -14.02 2.03
N THR A 22 -1.42 -13.58 3.26
CA THR A 22 -2.70 -13.08 3.76
C THR A 22 -2.50 -11.70 4.39
N TYR A 23 -3.44 -10.80 4.11
CA TYR A 23 -3.47 -9.46 4.70
C TYR A 23 -4.83 -9.23 5.34
N ASP A 24 -4.83 -8.96 6.65
CA ASP A 24 -6.03 -8.51 7.36
C ASP A 24 -6.06 -6.98 7.35
N PRO A 25 -7.04 -6.34 6.67
CA PRO A 25 -7.12 -4.89 6.63
C PRO A 25 -7.57 -4.29 7.97
N ILE A 26 -8.16 -5.09 8.86
CA ILE A 26 -8.73 -4.67 10.12
C ILE A 26 -7.60 -4.49 11.13
N PRO A 27 -7.37 -3.27 11.63
CA PRO A 27 -6.36 -3.03 12.65
C PRO A 27 -6.77 -3.67 13.98
N LYS A 28 -5.86 -4.40 14.61
CA LYS A 28 -6.07 -5.05 15.90
C LYS A 28 -5.20 -4.39 16.98
N PRO A 29 -5.67 -4.32 18.23
CA PRO A 29 -4.84 -3.91 19.34
C PRO A 29 -3.72 -4.94 19.53
N ASP A 30 -2.51 -4.45 19.79
CA ASP A 30 -1.39 -5.33 20.08
C ASP A 30 -1.55 -5.99 21.44
N PRO A 31 -1.62 -7.33 21.53
CA PRO A 31 -1.72 -8.01 22.81
C PRO A 31 -0.44 -7.90 23.65
N TYR A 32 0.67 -7.43 23.06
CA TYR A 32 1.96 -7.28 23.74
C TYR A 32 2.36 -5.82 24.01
N ASP A 33 1.57 -4.83 23.56
CA ASP A 33 1.86 -3.42 23.75
C ASP A 33 0.66 -2.66 24.34
N ASP A 34 0.79 -2.25 25.61
CA ASP A 34 -0.22 -1.50 26.37
C ASP A 34 -0.39 -0.05 25.88
N SER A 35 0.45 0.40 24.93
CA SER A 35 0.42 1.78 24.41
C SER A 35 -0.79 2.10 23.52
N GLY A 36 -1.68 1.12 23.31
CA GLY A 36 -2.90 1.28 22.52
C GLY A 36 -2.66 1.39 21.01
N ARG A 37 -1.44 1.08 20.55
CA ARG A 37 -1.11 1.08 19.13
C ARG A 37 -1.82 -0.08 18.43
N LEU A 38 -2.36 0.25 17.26
CA LEU A 38 -2.99 -0.72 16.38
C LEU A 38 -1.97 -1.24 15.37
N HIS A 39 -1.88 -2.56 15.24
CA HIS A 39 -1.10 -3.21 14.19
C HIS A 39 -2.03 -3.87 13.16
N LYS A 40 -1.47 -4.18 12.00
CA LYS A 40 -2.16 -4.97 10.97
C LYS A 40 -1.35 -6.22 10.71
N ASP A 41 -2.02 -7.37 10.77
CA ASP A 41 -1.41 -8.66 10.50
C ASP A 41 -1.15 -8.81 9.00
N ILE A 42 0.13 -8.95 8.64
CA ILE A 42 0.56 -9.25 7.28
C ILE A 42 1.42 -10.52 7.35
N ASN A 43 0.92 -11.61 6.79
CA ASN A 43 1.70 -12.83 6.59
C ASN A 43 2.02 -12.95 5.10
N LEU A 44 3.30 -12.82 4.72
CA LEU A 44 3.73 -12.83 3.34
C LEU A 44 5.04 -13.62 3.18
N ASP A 45 5.09 -14.55 2.23
CA ASP A 45 6.34 -15.17 1.79
C ASP A 45 7.12 -14.18 0.93
N THR A 46 8.12 -13.55 1.54
CA THR A 46 8.96 -12.54 0.88
C THR A 46 9.83 -13.11 -0.23
N ILE A 47 10.20 -14.40 -0.17
CA ILE A 47 11.04 -15.07 -1.17
C ILE A 47 10.21 -15.31 -2.43
N ARG A 48 9.02 -15.89 -2.28
CA ARG A 48 8.07 -16.08 -3.41
C ARG A 48 7.64 -14.76 -4.00
N ALA A 49 7.35 -13.76 -3.17
CA ALA A 49 6.99 -12.42 -3.65
C ALA A 49 8.10 -11.83 -4.54
N ARG A 50 9.36 -11.92 -4.11
CA ARG A 50 10.52 -11.45 -4.90
C ARG A 50 10.65 -12.19 -6.23
N TYR A 51 10.47 -13.51 -6.23
CA TYR A 51 10.50 -14.32 -7.46
C TYR A 51 9.47 -13.85 -8.47
N TRP A 52 8.20 -13.71 -8.05
CA TRP A 52 7.12 -13.29 -8.93
C TRP A 52 7.33 -11.88 -9.50
N ILE A 53 7.85 -10.95 -8.70
CA ILE A 53 8.23 -9.61 -9.19
C ILE A 53 9.37 -9.70 -10.21
N GLY A 54 10.37 -10.56 -9.98
CA GLY A 54 11.47 -10.80 -10.93
C GLY A 54 11.01 -11.40 -12.27
N VAL A 55 9.97 -12.24 -12.26
CA VAL A 55 9.33 -12.80 -13.47
C VAL A 55 8.50 -11.74 -14.22
N GLY A 56 8.26 -10.57 -13.62
CA GLY A 56 7.51 -9.47 -14.23
C GLY A 56 6.03 -9.43 -13.85
N ALA A 57 5.64 -10.08 -12.75
CA ALA A 57 4.29 -9.96 -12.21
C ALA A 57 3.94 -8.48 -11.95
N GLN A 58 2.73 -8.08 -12.33
CA GLN A 58 2.22 -6.73 -12.09
C GLN A 58 1.34 -6.73 -10.84
N PRO A 59 1.86 -6.30 -9.66
CA PRO A 59 1.06 -6.22 -8.45
C PRO A 59 0.04 -5.08 -8.56
N THR A 60 -1.11 -5.27 -7.91
CA THR A 60 -2.12 -4.22 -7.74
C THR A 60 -1.63 -3.12 -6.78
N GLU A 61 -2.26 -1.95 -6.78
CA GLU A 61 -1.80 -0.80 -5.97
C GLU A 61 -1.70 -1.11 -4.47
N THR A 62 -2.65 -1.86 -3.92
CA THR A 62 -2.61 -2.27 -2.51
C THR A 62 -1.42 -3.18 -2.23
N VAL A 63 -1.18 -4.16 -3.09
CA VAL A 63 -0.04 -5.09 -2.96
C VAL A 63 1.28 -4.34 -3.15
N TRP A 64 1.35 -3.40 -4.10
CA TRP A 64 2.51 -2.53 -4.29
C TRP A 64 2.86 -1.78 -3.01
N ARG A 65 1.86 -1.22 -2.32
CA ARG A 65 2.06 -0.49 -1.06
C ARG A 65 2.57 -1.40 0.05
N LEU A 66 2.01 -2.61 0.18
CA LEU A 66 2.49 -3.62 1.12
C LEU A 66 3.95 -4.00 0.82
N LEU A 67 4.27 -4.34 -0.44
CA LEU A 67 5.63 -4.69 -0.86
C LEU A 67 6.62 -3.53 -0.69
N SER A 68 6.16 -2.29 -0.84
CA SER A 68 6.99 -1.11 -0.59
C SER A 68 7.28 -0.91 0.90
N MET A 69 6.29 -1.16 1.77
CA MET A 69 6.51 -1.12 3.23
C MET A 69 7.47 -2.21 3.70
N LEU A 70 7.49 -3.35 3.02
CA LEU A 70 8.44 -4.45 3.27
C LEU A 70 9.82 -4.22 2.61
N GLY A 71 10.03 -3.11 1.90
CA GLY A 71 11.31 -2.79 1.25
C GLY A 71 11.62 -3.64 0.00
N ILE A 72 10.63 -4.35 -0.55
CA ILE A 72 10.80 -5.16 -1.77
C ILE A 72 10.73 -4.28 -3.03
N MET A 73 9.93 -3.21 -2.98
CA MET A 73 9.71 -2.31 -4.12
C MET A 73 9.82 -0.84 -3.71
N HIS A 74 10.09 0.03 -4.69
CA HIS A 74 10.04 1.47 -4.46
C HIS A 74 8.60 1.96 -4.33
N PRO A 75 8.29 2.83 -3.35
CA PRO A 75 6.95 3.37 -3.19
C PRO A 75 6.56 4.19 -4.43
N LYS A 76 5.42 3.82 -5.05
CA LYS A 76 4.87 4.51 -6.21
C LYS A 76 4.41 5.93 -5.88
N TYR A 77 3.89 6.12 -4.67
CA TYR A 77 3.42 7.38 -4.14
C TYR A 77 4.30 7.76 -2.95
N ARG A 78 5.13 8.79 -3.12
CA ARG A 78 5.80 9.45 -2.00
C ARG A 78 4.78 10.40 -1.39
N ASN A 79 4.54 10.29 -0.07
CA ASN A 79 3.72 11.27 0.64
C ASN A 79 4.31 12.66 0.34
N LYS A 80 3.59 13.48 -0.42
CA LYS A 80 3.93 14.89 -0.52
C LYS A 80 3.49 15.48 0.82
N GLU A 81 4.43 16.05 1.56
CA GLU A 81 4.06 16.90 2.69
C GLU A 81 2.99 17.87 2.21
N PRO A 82 1.92 18.12 2.99
CA PRO A 82 0.97 19.15 2.61
C PRO A 82 1.80 20.43 2.39
N LEU A 83 1.60 21.05 1.23
CA LEU A 83 2.20 22.34 0.91
C LEU A 83 1.64 23.36 1.90
N THR A 84 2.16 23.40 3.14
CA THR A 84 2.08 24.57 3.98
C THR A 84 2.91 25.62 3.26
N SER A 85 2.22 26.45 2.49
CA SER A 85 2.79 27.71 2.02
C SER A 85 3.29 28.45 3.27
N PRO A 86 4.57 28.88 3.32
CA PRO A 86 5.01 29.75 4.41
C PRO A 86 4.15 31.02 4.34
N SER A 87 3.22 31.19 5.28
CA SER A 87 2.43 32.41 5.40
C SER A 87 3.39 33.54 5.73
N LEU A 88 3.53 34.49 4.81
CA LEU A 88 4.33 35.70 4.99
C LEU A 88 3.88 36.42 6.29
N PRO A 89 4.80 36.92 7.12
CA PRO A 89 4.43 37.63 8.34
C PRO A 89 3.67 38.91 7.97
N SER A 90 2.40 38.99 8.39
CA SER A 90 1.49 40.13 8.20
C SER A 90 1.83 41.34 9.09
N GLU A 91 3.09 41.49 9.49
CA GLU A 91 3.49 42.45 10.52
C GLU A 91 4.30 43.60 9.93
N ALA A 92 3.63 44.48 9.17
CA ALA A 92 4.16 45.79 8.86
C ALA A 92 3.03 46.74 8.40
N LEU A 93 2.22 47.23 9.33
CA LEU A 93 1.53 48.52 9.18
C LEU A 93 1.49 49.21 10.55
N PRO A 94 2.24 50.31 10.75
CA PRO A 94 2.23 51.06 12.00
C PRO A 94 0.91 51.82 12.17
N LYS A 95 0.47 51.94 13.44
CA LYS A 95 -0.72 52.70 13.84
C LYS A 95 -0.49 54.21 13.79
#